data_AF-A0A7W1VPS4-F1
#
_entry.id   AF-A0A7W1VPS4-F1
#
_cell.length_a   1.000
_cell.length_b   1.000
_cell.length_c   1.000
_cell.angle_alpha   90.00
_cell.angle_beta   90.00
_cell.angle_gamma   90.00
#
_symmetry.space_group_name_H-M   'P 1'
#
loop_
_entity.id
_entity.type
_entity.pdbx_description
1 polymer ?
#
loop_
_entity_poly.entity_id
_entity_poly.type
_entity_poly.pdbx_seq_one_letter_code
_entity_poly.pdbx_strand_id
1 'polypeptide(L)' 'MKKHHIKLASSERALLDASAQIFSAFIEAGQYHEAQEKELAERSIQLAILLAQRIDQLVVADEELP' A
#
# COMPACT_ATOMS: atom_id res chain seq x y z
N MET A 1 6.12 16.51 21.39
CA MET A 1 5.77 15.91 20.08
C MET A 1 4.42 16.44 19.65
N LYS A 2 4.30 17.05 18.45
CA LYS A 2 2.99 17.41 17.89
C LYS A 2 2.26 16.12 17.55
N LYS A 3 1.03 15.92 18.07
CA LYS A 3 0.19 14.79 17.69
C LYS A 3 -0.41 15.11 16.32
N HIS A 4 -0.13 14.26 15.33
CA HIS A 4 -0.81 14.32 14.04
C HIS A 4 -2.12 13.54 14.18
N HIS A 5 -3.26 14.24 14.12
CA HIS A 5 -4.57 13.60 14.06
C HIS A 5 -4.82 13.20 12.61
N ILE A 6 -4.60 11.92 12.31
CA ILE A 6 -4.87 11.33 11.00
C ILE A 6 -6.15 10.49 11.13
N LYS A 7 -7.15 10.77 10.32
CA LYS A 7 -8.35 9.94 10.18
C LYS A 7 -8.33 9.36 8.76
N LEU A 8 -8.24 8.04 8.68
CA LEU A 8 -8.24 7.30 7.42
C LEU A 8 -9.58 6.57 7.26
N ALA A 9 -10.11 6.53 6.04
CA ALA A 9 -11.17 5.60 5.66
C ALA A 9 -10.66 4.16 5.69
N SER A 10 -11.58 3.19 5.71
CA SER A 10 -11.22 1.76 5.74
C SER A 10 -10.38 1.34 4.52
N SER A 11 -10.69 1.88 3.33
CA SER A 11 -9.94 1.62 2.10
C SER A 11 -8.53 2.22 2.15
N GLU A 12 -8.39 3.46 2.66
CA GLU A 12 -7.10 4.11 2.84
C GLU A 12 -6.24 3.36 3.87
N ARG A 13 -6.86 2.82 4.93
CA ARG A 13 -6.19 1.99 5.92
C ARG A 13 -5.67 0.69 5.30
N ALA A 14 -6.49 0.00 4.50
CA ALA A 14 -6.09 -1.23 3.82
C ALA A 14 -4.91 -0.99 2.85
N LEU A 15 -4.96 0.11 2.09
CA LEU A 15 -3.84 0.49 1.21
C LEU A 15 -2.57 0.84 1.99
N LEU A 16 -2.69 1.54 3.12
CA LEU A 16 -1.54 1.84 3.98
C LEU A 16 -0.90 0.57 4.52
N ASP A 17 -1.71 -0.36 5.03
CA ASP A 17 -1.23 -1.62 5.59
C ASP A 17 -0.54 -2.49 4.51
N ALA A 18 -1.10 -2.57 3.30
CA ALA A 18 -0.47 -3.26 2.16
C ALA A 18 0.84 -2.58 1.72
N SER A 19 0.86 -1.26 1.65
CA SER A 19 2.06 -0.49 1.30
C SER A 19 3.18 -0.70 2.32
N ALA A 20 2.84 -0.76 3.61
CA ALA A 20 3.80 -1.02 4.68
C ALA A 20 4.43 -2.42 4.55
N GLN A 21 3.65 -3.44 4.18
CA GLN A 21 4.17 -4.79 3.95
C GLN A 21 5.13 -4.83 2.75
N ILE A 22 4.78 -4.19 1.64
CA ILE A 22 5.66 -4.11 0.45
C ILE A 22 6.95 -3.37 0.79
N PHE A 23 6.87 -2.29 1.55
CA PHE A 23 8.05 -1.54 1.99
C PHE A 23 8.95 -2.38 2.90
N SER A 24 8.38 -3.15 3.84
CA SER A 24 9.13 -4.10 4.68
C SER A 24 9.88 -5.12 3.84
N ALA A 25 9.24 -5.64 2.78
CA ALA A 25 9.87 -6.59 1.87
C ALA A 25 11.10 -5.98 1.16
N PHE A 26 11.07 -4.70 0.78
CA PHE A 26 12.25 -4.01 0.23
C PHE A 26 13.39 -3.91 1.25
N ILE A 27 13.07 -3.65 2.53
CA ILE A 27 14.06 -3.60 3.61
C ILE A 27 14.68 -5.00 3.82
N GLU A 28 13.85 -6.03 3.97
CA GLU A 28 14.28 -7.41 4.21
C GLU A 28 15.11 -7.97 3.04
N ALA A 29 14.82 -7.55 1.80
CA ALA A 29 15.58 -7.90 0.61
C ALA A 29 16.91 -7.15 0.47
N GLY A 30 17.27 -6.27 1.43
CA GLY A 30 18.50 -5.48 1.39
C GLY A 30 18.48 -4.36 0.34
N GLN A 31 17.31 -3.94 -0.12
CA GLN A 31 17.17 -2.87 -1.13
C GLN A 31 17.03 -1.48 -0.49
N TYR A 32 16.79 -1.40 0.81
CA TYR A 32 16.66 -0.13 1.52
C TYR A 32 18.00 0.56 1.75
N HIS A 33 18.08 1.82 1.32
CA HIS A 33 19.09 2.79 1.69
C HIS A 33 18.40 4.12 2.02
N GLU A 34 18.93 4.90 2.96
CA GLU A 34 18.31 6.17 3.39
C GLU A 34 18.09 7.14 2.22
N ALA A 35 19.03 7.20 1.27
CA ALA A 35 18.91 8.01 0.05
C ALA A 35 17.72 7.61 -0.86
N GLN A 36 17.20 6.39 -0.71
CA GLN A 36 16.12 5.81 -1.50
C GLN A 36 14.81 5.67 -0.72
N GLU A 37 14.77 6.05 0.57
CA GLU A 37 13.61 5.84 1.43
C GLU A 37 12.32 6.37 0.82
N LYS A 38 12.35 7.63 0.34
CA LYS A 38 11.19 8.27 -0.29
C LYS A 38 10.74 7.53 -1.56
N GLU A 39 11.69 7.11 -2.39
CA GLU A 39 11.41 6.40 -3.65
C GLU A 39 10.77 5.03 -3.36
N LEU A 40 11.33 4.27 -2.42
CA LEU A 40 10.81 2.97 -2.04
C LEU A 40 9.44 3.06 -1.37
N ALA A 41 9.19 4.10 -0.57
CA ALA A 41 7.89 4.35 0.04
C ALA A 41 6.83 4.64 -1.03
N GLU A 42 7.14 5.54 -1.97
CA GLU A 42 6.25 5.86 -3.09
C GLU A 42 5.98 4.64 -3.98
N ARG A 43 7.03 3.87 -4.29
CA ARG A 43 6.91 2.63 -5.05
C ARG A 43 6.03 1.60 -4.36
N SER A 44 6.12 1.49 -3.04
CA SER A 44 5.30 0.55 -2.25
C SER A 44 3.82 0.91 -2.34
N ILE A 45 3.49 2.21 -2.29
CA ILE A 45 2.11 2.70 -2.47
C ILE A 45 1.60 2.40 -3.88
N GLN A 46 2.40 2.68 -4.91
CA GLN A 46 2.03 2.42 -6.30
C GLN A 46 1.77 0.94 -6.55
N LEU A 47 2.60 0.05 -5.99
CA LEU A 47 2.41 -1.40 -6.08
C LEU A 47 1.15 -1.85 -5.33
N ALA A 48 0.87 -1.32 -4.14
CA ALA A 48 -0.36 -1.65 -3.41
C ALA A 48 -1.61 -1.26 -4.22
N ILE A 49 -1.62 -0.08 -4.84
CA ILE A 49 -2.71 0.38 -5.71
C ILE A 49 -2.86 -0.55 -6.92
N LEU A 50 -1.76 -0.88 -7.58
CA LEU A 50 -1.77 -1.78 -8.74
C LEU A 50 -2.36 -3.15 -8.36
N LEU A 51 -1.94 -3.72 -7.22
CA LEU A 51 -2.45 -5.00 -6.74
C LEU A 51 -3.94 -4.92 -6.42
N ALA A 52 -4.38 -3.87 -5.73
CA ALA A 52 -5.79 -3.67 -5.41
C ALA A 52 -6.66 -3.59 -6.69
N GLN A 53 -6.24 -2.81 -7.69
CA GLN A 53 -6.93 -2.72 -8.99
C GLN A 53 -6.97 -4.06 -9.74
N ARG A 54 -5.90 -4.86 -9.65
CA ARG A 54 -5.87 -6.18 -10.27
C ARG A 54 -6.77 -7.18 -9.55
N ILE A 55 -6.83 -7.13 -8.23
CA ILE A 55 -7.74 -7.96 -7.44
C ILE A 55 -9.18 -7.60 -7.81
N ASP A 56 -9.53 -6.32 -7.82
CA ASP A 56 -10.86 -5.82 -8.20
C ASP A 56 -11.28 -6.30 -9.60
N GLN A 57 -10.37 -6.24 -10.58
CA GLN A 57 -10.64 -6.74 -11.94
C GLN A 57 -10.80 -8.27 -12.02
N LEU A 58 -10.10 -9.02 -11.18
CA LEU A 58 -10.05 -10.49 -11.24
C LEU A 58 -11.10 -11.16 -10.33
N VAL A 59 -11.47 -10.48 -9.25
CA VAL A 59 -12.40 -10.94 -8.25
C VAL A 59 -13.64 -10.06 -8.38
N VAL A 60 -14.51 -10.42 -9.32
CA VAL A 60 -15.88 -9.90 -9.34
C VAL A 60 -16.52 -10.41 -8.04
N ALA A 61 -16.84 -9.51 -7.12
CA ALA A 61 -17.62 -9.88 -5.95
C ALA A 61 -18.99 -10.37 -6.43
N ASP A 62 -19.51 -11.47 -5.87
CA ASP A 62 -20.83 -12.01 -6.24
C ASP A 62 -21.97 -10.98 -6.12
N GLU A 63 -21.76 -9.88 -5.39
CA GLU A 63 -22.68 -8.74 -5.25
C GLU A 63 -22.61 -7.69 -6.38
N GLU A 64 -21.71 -7.83 -7.36
CA GLU A 64 -21.60 -6.94 -8.54
C GLU A 64 -22.22 -7.51 -9.81
N LEU A 65 -23.18 -8.44 -9.69
CA LEU A 65 -24.03 -8.83 -10.80
C LEU A 65 -25.28 -7.93 -10.86
N PRO A 66 -25.58 -7.30 -12.02
CA PRO A 66 -26.70 -6.36 -12.19
C PRO A 66 -28.09 -6.99 -12.03
#